data_AF-A0A927VM71-F1
#
_entry.id   AF-A0A927VM71-F1
#
_cell.length_a   1.000
_cell.length_b   1.000
_cell.length_c   1.000
_cell.angle_alpha   90.00
_cell.angle_beta   90.00
_cell.angle_gamma   90.00
#
_symmetry.space_group_name_H-M   'P 1'
#
loop_
_entity.id
_entity.type
_entity.pdbx_description
1 polymer ?
#
loop_
_entity_poly.entity_id
_entity_poly.type
_entity_poly.pdbx_seq_one_letter_code
_entity_poly.pdbx_strand_id
1 'polypeptide(L)' 'VWGADFVGETRTVDVHIGTLRTKLDECGDMIKTVRGVGYKMKEQENE' A
#
# COMPACT_ATOMS: atom_id res chain seq x y z
N VAL A 1 1.52 12.75 -1.39
CA VAL A 1 2.12 12.57 -0.04
C VAL A 1 3.45 11.86 -0.13
N TRP A 2 3.65 10.83 -0.97
CA TRP A 2 4.99 10.39 -1.40
C TRP A 2 4.99 10.52 -2.92
N GLY A 3 5.81 11.43 -3.46
CA GLY A 3 5.87 11.69 -4.90
C GLY A 3 6.42 10.48 -5.66
N ALA A 4 6.22 10.46 -6.99
CA ALA A 4 6.68 9.40 -7.88
C ALA A 4 8.21 9.12 -7.84
N ASP A 5 8.96 9.94 -7.11
CA ASP A 5 10.41 9.87 -6.90
C ASP A 5 10.83 9.27 -5.56
N PHE A 6 9.99 8.45 -4.89
CA PHE A 6 10.42 7.75 -3.69
C PHE A 6 11.36 6.58 -4.02
N VAL A 7 12.64 6.91 -4.23
CA VAL A 7 13.79 6.00 -4.31
C VAL A 7 14.36 5.78 -2.88
N GLY A 8 13.48 5.58 -1.90
CA GLY A 8 13.84 5.28 -0.52
C GLY A 8 13.54 3.81 -0.23
N GLU A 9 14.41 3.15 0.54
CA GLU A 9 14.36 1.72 0.85
C GLU A 9 12.93 1.16 0.95
N THR A 10 12.54 0.36 -0.04
CA THR A 10 11.21 -0.29 -0.15
C THR A 10 10.84 -1.00 1.15
N ARG A 11 11.85 -1.48 1.89
CA ARG A 11 11.74 -2.16 3.18
C ARG A 11 10.94 -1.40 4.25
N THR A 12 11.08 -0.08 4.35
CA THR A 12 10.37 0.70 5.38
C THR A 12 8.88 0.82 5.03
N VAL A 13 8.58 0.95 3.74
CA VAL A 13 7.19 0.98 3.24
C VAL A 13 6.53 -0.37 3.44
N ASP A 14 7.22 -1.47 3.17
CA ASP A 14 6.69 -2.83 3.34
C ASP A 14 6.24 -3.09 4.78
N VAL A 15 7.05 -2.66 5.77
CA VAL A 15 6.71 -2.80 7.20
C VAL A 15 5.50 -1.95 7.57
N HIS A 16 5.45 -0.71 7.07
CA HIS A 16 4.30 0.17 7.32
C HIS A 16 3.04 -0.36 6.65
N ILE A 17 3.10 -0.84 5.42
CA ILE A 17 1.97 -1.46 4.71
C ILE A 17 1.54 -2.74 5.41
N GLY A 18 2.46 -3.60 5.86
CA GLY A 18 2.13 -4.79 6.63
C GLY A 18 1.38 -4.44 7.92
N THR A 19 1.89 -3.46 8.67
CA THR A 19 1.23 -2.97 9.90
C THR A 19 -0.13 -2.34 9.60
N LEU A 20 -0.24 -1.59 8.49
CA LEU A 20 -1.50 -0.97 8.06
C LEU A 20 -2.53 -2.04 7.72
N ARG A 21 -2.14 -3.07 6.96
CA ARG A 21 -3.00 -4.21 6.61
C ARG A 21 -3.52 -4.92 7.85
N THR A 22 -2.65 -5.19 8.83
CA THR A 22 -3.06 -5.79 10.10
C THR A 22 -4.03 -4.89 10.89
N LYS A 23 -3.83 -3.57 10.87
CA LYS A 23 -4.74 -2.63 11.55
C LYS A 23 -6.08 -2.45 10.84
N LEU A 24 -6.09 -2.60 9.52
CA LEU A 24 -7.28 -2.47 8.68
C LEU A 24 -8.10 -3.76 8.61
N ASP A 25 -7.54 -4.89 9.05
CA ASP A 25 -8.19 -6.20 9.07
C ASP A 25 -8.83 -6.55 7.71
N GLU A 26 -10.15 -6.67 7.62
CA GLU A 26 -10.89 -6.92 6.36
C GLU A 26 -10.62 -5.85 5.27
N CYS A 27 -10.30 -4.61 5.68
CA CYS A 27 -9.94 -3.53 4.76
C CYS A 27 -8.48 -3.61 4.29
N GLY A 28 -7.64 -4.44 4.92
CA GLY A 28 -6.23 -4.62 4.55
C GLY A 28 -6.06 -5.22 3.15
N ASP A 29 -7.01 -6.05 2.72
CA ASP A 29 -7.05 -6.67 1.40
C ASP A 29 -7.30 -5.67 0.25
N MET A 30 -7.71 -4.44 0.58
CA MET A 30 -7.79 -3.36 -0.40
C MET A 30 -6.40 -2.88 -0.83
N ILE A 31 -5.36 -3.09 -0.04
CA ILE A 31 -4.00 -2.65 -0.41
C ILE A 31 -3.36 -3.71 -1.30
N LYS A 32 -3.27 -3.44 -2.61
CA LYS A 32 -2.61 -4.28 -3.61
C LYS A 32 -1.16 -3.89 -3.79
N THR A 33 -0.28 -4.89 -3.85
CA THR A 33 1.14 -4.69 -4.20
C THR A 33 1.33 -4.84 -5.70
N VAL A 34 1.87 -3.82 -6.34
CA VAL A 34 2.25 -3.81 -7.76
C VAL A 34 3.77 -3.94 -7.84
N ARG A 35 4.24 -5.12 -8.23
CA ARG A 35 5.69 -5.40 -8.33
C ARG A 35 6.36 -4.43 -9.31
N GLY A 36 7.46 -3.83 -8.88
CA GLY A 36 8.23 -2.86 -9.67
C GLY A 36 7.65 -1.45 -9.73
N VAL A 37 6.51 -1.19 -9.06
CA VAL A 37 5.85 0.13 -9.05
C VAL A 37 5.55 0.60 -7.61
N GLY A 38 5.01 -0.27 -6.75
CA GLY A 38 4.69 0.07 -5.36
C GLY A 38 3.38 -0.53 -4.86
N TYR A 39 2.55 0.26 -4.18
CA TYR A 39 1.29 -0.17 -3.57
C TYR A 39 0.13 0.68 -4.07
N LYS A 40 -1.02 0.06 -4.32
CA LYS A 40 -2.26 0.73 -4.76
C LYS A 40 -3.42 0.29 -3.85
N MET A 41 -4.26 1.24 -3.43
CA MET A 41 -5.55 0.92 -2.81
C MET A 41 -6.55 0.52 -3.91
N LYS A 42 -7.30 -0.55 -3.68
CA LYS A 42 -8.48 -0.90 -4.47
C LYS A 42 -9.48 0.24 -4.23
N GLU A 43 -9.78 1.02 -5.27
CA GLU A 43 -10.93 1.93 -5.21
C GLU A 43 -12.16 1.06 -5.03
N GLN A 44 -12.91 1.29 -3.96
CA GLN A 44 -14.32 0.91 -3.97
C GLN A 44 -14.95 1.83 -5.01
N GLU A 45 -15.28 1.29 -6.18
CA GLU A 45 -16.24 1.92 -7.08
C GLU A 45 -17.52 2.07 -6.26
N ASN A 46 -17.75 3.29 -5.76
CA ASN A 46 -19.03 3.70 -5.23
C ASN A 46 -20.01 3.63 -6.41
N GLU A 47 -20.86 2.62 -6.38
CA GLU A 47 -22.07 2.55 -7.22
C GLU A 47 -23.08 3.64 -6.82
#